data_AF-A0A7S3N288-F1
#
_entry.id   AF-A0A7S3N288-F1
#
_cell.length_a   1.000
_cell.length_b   1.000
_cell.length_c   1.000
_cell.angle_alpha   90.00
_cell.angle_beta   90.00
_cell.angle_gamma   90.00
#
_symmetry.space_group_name_H-M   'P 1'
#
loop_
_entity.id
_entity.type
_entity.pdbx_description
1 polymer ?
#
loop_
_entity_poly.entity_id
_entity_poly.type
_entity_poly.pdbx_seq_one_letter_code
_entity_poly.pdbx_strand_id
1 'polypeptide(L)'
;MSHVTNKALVFITSNNQVYSVEHQLYTARRQTKEEAEAAKERELEQSLSLLPKNETDLLDVKSVLFPQYDGMIPQRNTKFISYDLDLVNLDKLISFSTRLESTSAILATGHDVFFARFMPEGNFDRLNENFKSPLLFGVIVVLVVALFAAQTYIKNKELKEAFLKK
;
A
#
# COMPACT_ATOMS: atom_id res chain seq x y z
N MET A 1 -2.52 18.39 11.94
CA MET A 1 -1.93 17.63 10.82
C MET A 1 -2.16 16.16 11.11
N SER A 2 -3.00 15.50 10.33
CA SER A 2 -3.22 14.05 10.42
C SER A 2 -1.99 13.35 9.81
N HIS A 3 -1.21 12.65 10.63
CA HIS A 3 -0.09 11.82 10.16
C HIS A 3 -0.62 10.43 9.83
N VAL A 4 -1.31 10.29 8.69
CA VAL A 4 -1.97 9.04 8.29
C VAL A 4 -1.07 8.17 7.43
N THR A 5 -0.45 8.75 6.39
CA THR A 5 0.50 8.02 5.53
C THR A 5 1.81 7.71 6.26
N ASN A 6 2.50 6.67 5.82
CA ASN A 6 3.83 6.35 6.35
C ASN A 6 4.82 7.50 6.25
N LYS A 7 5.81 7.41 7.14
CA LYS A 7 6.99 8.25 7.04
C LYS A 7 7.96 7.66 6.03
N ALA A 8 8.71 8.52 5.37
CA ALA A 8 9.82 8.13 4.53
C ALA A 8 10.96 9.13 4.73
N LEU A 9 12.18 8.61 4.72
CA LEU A 9 13.37 9.44 4.71
C LEU A 9 13.67 9.81 3.27
N VAL A 10 13.97 11.08 3.04
CA VAL A 10 14.40 11.58 1.75
C VAL A 10 15.70 12.33 1.97
N PHE A 11 16.70 12.03 1.15
CA PHE A 11 18.03 12.61 1.25
C PHE A 11 18.63 12.85 -0.13
N ILE A 12 19.64 13.70 -0.14
CA ILE A 12 20.45 14.02 -1.31
C ILE A 12 21.66 13.08 -1.27
N THR A 13 21.91 12.36 -2.35
CA THR A 13 23.08 11.48 -2.48
C THR A 13 24.34 12.28 -2.81
N SER A 14 25.51 11.66 -2.70
CA SER A 14 26.78 12.27 -3.13
C SER A 14 26.81 12.68 -4.61
N ASN A 15 25.92 12.08 -5.42
CA ASN A 15 25.80 12.36 -6.85
C ASN A 15 24.72 13.41 -7.13
N ASN A 16 24.33 14.21 -6.12
CA ASN A 16 23.29 15.24 -6.21
C ASN A 16 21.90 14.73 -6.66
N GLN A 17 21.59 13.45 -6.41
CA GLN A 17 20.28 12.88 -6.71
C GLN A 17 19.40 12.84 -5.46
N VAL A 18 18.09 12.99 -5.65
CA VAL A 18 17.12 12.92 -4.55
C VAL A 18 16.61 11.49 -4.42
N TYR A 19 16.90 10.84 -3.29
CA TYR A 19 16.60 9.44 -3.04
C TYR A 19 15.70 9.25 -1.80
N SER A 20 14.83 8.25 -1.84
CA SER A 20 13.89 7.94 -0.76
C SER A 20 14.06 6.55 -0.16
N VAL A 21 13.88 6.44 1.14
CA VAL A 21 13.83 5.17 1.89
C VAL A 21 12.56 5.12 2.73
N GLU A 22 11.82 4.03 2.59
CA GLU A 22 10.57 3.77 3.32
C GLU A 22 10.85 3.42 4.79
N HIS A 23 9.95 3.83 5.70
CA HIS A 23 10.08 3.56 7.14
C HIS A 23 10.25 2.07 7.49
N GLN A 24 9.62 1.20 6.72
CA GLN A 24 9.67 -0.25 6.92
C GLN A 24 11.10 -0.80 6.84
N LEU A 25 12.02 -0.13 6.15
CA LEU A 25 13.40 -0.57 5.97
C LEU A 25 14.33 -0.13 7.10
N TYR A 26 14.02 0.94 7.84
CA TYR A 26 14.89 1.45 8.91
C TYR A 26 14.25 1.45 10.30
N THR A 27 13.07 0.83 10.44
CA THR A 27 12.41 0.71 11.74
C THR A 27 13.12 -0.29 12.65
N ALA A 28 13.23 0.02 13.94
CA ALA A 28 13.80 -0.86 14.95
C ALA A 28 12.92 -2.08 15.29
N ARG A 29 11.67 -2.11 14.78
CA ARG A 29 10.70 -3.17 15.02
C ARG A 29 10.82 -4.38 14.08
N ARG A 30 11.84 -4.41 13.21
CA ARG A 30 12.13 -5.53 12.30
C ARG A 30 12.64 -6.74 13.10
N GLN A 31 12.14 -7.93 12.78
CA GLN A 31 12.59 -9.20 13.36
C GLN A 31 13.85 -9.70 12.64
N THR A 32 14.79 -10.30 13.35
CA THR A 32 15.86 -11.07 12.69
C THR A 32 15.28 -12.34 12.05
N LYS A 33 16.06 -13.03 11.21
CA LYS A 33 15.60 -14.27 10.56
C LYS A 33 15.21 -15.34 11.59
N GLU A 34 16.08 -15.54 12.59
CA GLU A 34 15.85 -16.50 13.69
C GLU A 34 14.61 -16.15 14.51
N GLU A 35 14.42 -14.88 14.84
CA GLU A 35 13.24 -14.43 15.58
C GLU A 35 11.95 -14.57 14.78
N ALA A 36 12.00 -14.33 13.47
CA ALA A 36 10.85 -14.47 12.59
C ALA A 36 10.45 -15.95 12.40
N GLU A 37 11.42 -16.86 12.35
CA GLU A 37 11.16 -18.30 12.33
C GLU A 37 10.52 -18.75 13.65
N ALA A 38 11.11 -18.37 14.79
CA ALA A 38 10.55 -18.67 16.11
C ALA A 38 9.15 -18.05 16.31
N ALA A 39 8.88 -16.86 15.77
CA ALA A 39 7.56 -16.24 15.84
C ALA A 39 6.53 -17.03 15.02
N LYS A 40 6.88 -17.50 13.82
CA LYS A 40 6.00 -18.34 13.00
C LYS A 40 5.68 -19.68 13.65
N GLU A 41 6.68 -20.30 14.28
CA GLU A 41 6.48 -21.56 15.02
C GLU A 41 5.53 -21.34 16.20
N ARG A 42 5.71 -20.27 16.98
CA ARG A 42 4.78 -19.90 18.05
C ARG A 42 3.37 -19.63 17.54
N GLU A 43 3.21 -18.91 16.43
CA GLU A 43 1.89 -18.67 15.82
C GLU A 43 1.23 -19.97 15.36
N LEU A 44 2.00 -20.90 14.78
CA LEU A 44 1.53 -22.22 14.36
C LEU A 44 1.04 -23.02 15.57
N GLU A 45 1.85 -23.12 16.63
CA GLU A 45 1.51 -23.78 17.88
C GLU A 45 0.28 -23.17 18.54
N GLN A 46 0.19 -21.83 18.56
CA GLN A 46 -0.98 -21.10 19.04
C GLN A 46 -2.24 -21.45 18.23
N SER A 47 -2.13 -21.55 16.91
CA SER A 47 -3.27 -21.91 16.05
C SER A 47 -3.74 -23.37 16.22
N LEU A 48 -2.83 -24.27 16.60
CA LEU A 48 -3.10 -25.69 16.89
C LEU A 48 -3.67 -25.88 18.30
N SER A 49 -3.40 -24.95 19.22
CA SER A 49 -3.95 -25.00 20.56
C SER A 49 -5.43 -24.57 20.56
N LEU A 50 -6.30 -25.41 21.12
CA LEU A 50 -7.72 -25.09 21.33
C LEU A 50 -7.95 -24.17 22.55
N LEU A 51 -6.87 -23.72 23.21
CA LEU A 51 -6.93 -22.94 24.43
C LEU A 51 -7.06 -21.45 24.10
N PRO A 52 -7.88 -20.69 24.85
CA PRO A 52 -7.96 -19.25 24.68
C PRO A 52 -6.61 -18.60 25.01
N LYS A 53 -6.23 -17.59 24.22
CA LYS A 53 -5.01 -16.82 24.43
C LYS A 53 -5.05 -16.17 25.82
N ASN A 54 -4.10 -16.50 26.69
CA ASN A 54 -3.97 -15.82 27.97
C ASN A 54 -3.53 -14.36 27.73
N GLU A 55 -4.26 -13.40 28.30
CA GLU A 55 -4.00 -11.95 28.18
C GLU A 55 -2.61 -11.50 28.69
N THR A 56 -1.89 -12.38 29.39
CA THR A 56 -0.54 -12.13 29.91
C THR A 56 0.58 -12.48 28.93
N ASP A 57 0.26 -12.85 27.68
CA ASP A 57 1.26 -12.98 26.62
C ASP A 57 2.00 -11.65 26.45
N LEU A 58 3.31 -11.68 26.74
CA LEU A 58 4.22 -10.55 26.57
C LEU A 58 3.96 -9.88 25.22
N LEU A 59 3.69 -8.57 25.24
CA LEU A 59 3.47 -7.80 24.02
C LEU A 59 4.72 -7.89 23.14
N ASP A 60 4.65 -8.60 22.02
CA ASP A 60 5.73 -8.60 21.05
C ASP A 60 5.85 -7.20 20.45
N VAL A 61 6.95 -6.53 20.78
CA VAL A 61 7.25 -5.20 20.27
C VAL A 61 7.57 -5.27 18.78
N LYS A 62 8.15 -6.39 18.33
CA LYS A 62 8.52 -6.59 16.93
C LYS A 62 7.28 -6.94 16.12
N SER A 63 7.24 -6.46 14.87
CA SER A 63 6.07 -6.62 14.02
C SER A 63 6.39 -7.54 12.85
N VAL A 64 5.50 -8.50 12.62
CA VAL A 64 5.54 -9.43 11.47
C VAL A 64 5.23 -8.72 10.15
N LEU A 65 4.64 -7.51 10.18
CA LEU A 65 4.33 -6.72 8.99
C LEU A 65 5.60 -6.20 8.29
N PHE A 66 6.66 -5.93 9.05
CA PHE A 66 7.88 -5.35 8.51
C PHE A 66 8.78 -6.41 7.88
N PRO A 67 9.57 -6.06 6.86
CA PRO A 67 10.55 -6.99 6.31
C PRO A 67 11.58 -7.37 7.37
N GLN A 68 12.01 -8.64 7.33
CA GLN A 68 13.06 -9.17 8.20
C GLN A 68 14.29 -8.26 8.19
N TYR A 69 14.92 -8.08 9.35
CA TYR A 69 16.12 -7.27 9.52
C TYR A 69 17.27 -7.78 8.65
N ASP A 70 17.93 -6.83 8.01
CA ASP A 70 19.14 -7.00 7.22
C ASP A 70 19.99 -5.75 7.46
N GLY A 71 21.29 -5.96 7.70
CA GLY A 71 22.25 -4.89 7.93
C GLY A 71 22.54 -4.06 6.68
N MET A 72 22.21 -4.59 5.50
CA MET A 72 22.33 -3.90 4.23
C MET A 72 20.95 -3.49 3.71
N ILE A 73 20.79 -2.21 3.39
CA ILE A 73 19.60 -1.70 2.68
C ILE A 73 19.97 -1.60 1.19
N PRO A 74 19.41 -2.43 0.31
CA PRO A 74 19.75 -2.40 -1.11
C PRO A 74 19.22 -1.11 -1.75
N GLN A 75 20.07 -0.45 -2.52
CA GLN A 75 19.68 0.70 -3.32
C GLN A 75 18.80 0.25 -4.50
N ARG A 76 17.64 0.90 -4.66
CA ARG A 76 16.69 0.60 -5.74
C ARG A 76 16.57 1.80 -6.66
N ASN A 77 16.82 1.61 -7.96
CA ASN A 77 16.76 2.69 -8.93
C ASN A 77 15.36 3.35 -9.01
N THR A 78 14.31 2.61 -8.67
CA THR A 78 12.92 3.12 -8.62
C THR A 78 12.64 4.08 -7.47
N LYS A 79 13.57 4.26 -6.54
CA LYS A 79 13.42 5.13 -5.36
C LYS A 79 14.11 6.49 -5.50
N PHE A 80 14.76 6.74 -6.63
CA PHE A 80 15.19 8.07 -7.02
C PHE A 80 13.98 8.91 -7.43
N ILE A 81 13.73 9.98 -6.69
CA ILE A 81 12.67 10.95 -6.98
C ILE A 81 13.09 11.85 -8.15
N SER A 82 14.38 12.13 -8.29
CA SER A 82 14.95 12.92 -9.39
C SER A 82 15.09 12.15 -10.70
N TYR A 83 14.74 10.86 -10.75
CA TYR A 83 14.90 9.99 -11.93
C TYR A 83 16.32 10.08 -12.54
N ASP A 84 16.42 10.47 -13.81
CA ASP A 84 17.62 10.61 -14.62
C ASP A 84 18.10 12.08 -14.72
N LEU A 85 17.56 12.99 -13.91
CA LEU A 85 17.98 14.39 -13.94
C LEU A 85 19.39 14.57 -13.37
N ASP A 86 20.24 15.20 -14.17
CA ASP A 86 21.58 15.64 -13.77
C ASP A 86 21.48 16.96 -13.00
N LEU A 87 21.32 16.85 -11.69
CA LEU A 87 21.24 18.00 -10.77
C LEU A 87 22.63 18.31 -10.20
N VAL A 88 22.90 19.58 -9.95
CA VAL A 88 24.20 20.04 -9.45
C VAL A 88 24.06 20.75 -8.10
N ASN A 89 24.94 20.37 -7.17
CA ASN A 89 25.13 20.97 -5.84
C ASN A 89 23.80 21.24 -5.12
N LEU A 90 23.07 20.17 -4.81
CA LEU A 90 21.87 20.27 -3.96
C LEU A 90 22.30 20.25 -2.49
N ASP A 91 21.91 21.27 -1.72
CA ASP A 91 22.37 21.43 -0.34
C ASP A 91 21.25 21.28 0.69
N LYS A 92 20.03 21.68 0.32
CA LYS A 92 18.88 21.75 1.23
C LYS A 92 17.75 20.92 0.68
N LEU A 93 17.05 20.23 1.58
CA LEU A 93 15.82 19.50 1.28
C LEU A 93 14.73 19.96 2.23
N ILE A 94 13.61 20.41 1.67
CA ILE A 94 12.48 20.96 2.40
C ILE A 94 11.25 20.15 2.01
N SER A 95 10.44 19.76 2.99
CA SER A 95 9.16 19.09 2.77
C SER A 95 8.00 19.98 3.19
N PHE A 96 6.93 19.95 2.42
CA PHE A 96 5.69 20.67 2.67
C PHE A 96 4.52 19.70 2.64
N SER A 97 3.60 19.87 3.59
CA SER A 97 2.34 19.13 3.56
C SER A 97 1.42 19.69 2.48
N THR A 98 0.67 18.80 1.84
CA THR A 98 -0.37 19.17 0.89
C THR A 98 -1.75 18.93 1.48
N ARG A 99 -2.81 19.28 0.75
CA ARG A 99 -4.20 18.99 1.16
C ARG A 99 -4.55 17.51 1.10
N LEU A 100 -3.81 16.72 0.33
CA LEU A 100 -4.01 15.29 0.17
C LEU A 100 -3.11 14.56 1.16
N GLU A 101 -3.69 13.69 1.98
CA GLU A 101 -3.01 13.01 3.08
C GLU A 101 -1.94 12.02 2.59
N SER A 102 -2.11 11.47 1.38
CA SER A 102 -1.15 10.54 0.79
C SER A 102 0.02 11.24 0.09
N THR A 103 -0.02 12.58 -0.03
CA THR A 103 0.94 13.33 -0.84
C THR A 103 1.65 14.44 -0.05
N SER A 104 2.96 14.51 -0.23
CA SER A 104 3.84 15.56 0.30
C SER A 104 4.54 16.25 -0.86
N ALA A 105 4.89 17.52 -0.72
CA ALA A 105 5.71 18.22 -1.69
C ALA A 105 7.15 18.31 -1.18
N ILE A 106 8.12 18.02 -2.04
CA ILE A 106 9.54 18.05 -1.71
C ILE A 106 10.22 19.05 -2.63
N LEU A 107 10.99 19.93 -2.02
CA LEU A 107 11.81 20.93 -2.68
C LEU A 107 13.27 20.71 -2.26
N ALA A 108 14.11 20.34 -3.22
CA ALA A 108 15.55 20.33 -3.05
C ALA A 108 16.15 21.60 -3.69
N THR A 109 17.01 22.30 -2.97
CA THR A 109 17.60 23.56 -3.42
C THR A 109 19.10 23.59 -3.16
N GLY A 110 19.87 24.20 -4.05
CA GLY A 110 21.26 24.57 -3.86
C GLY A 110 21.70 25.46 -5.02
N HIS A 111 22.57 24.97 -5.90
CA HIS A 111 22.79 25.59 -7.20
C HIS A 111 21.56 25.42 -8.10
N ASP A 112 21.07 24.18 -8.21
CA ASP A 112 19.82 23.87 -8.89
C ASP A 112 18.63 23.84 -7.92
N VAL A 113 17.43 23.98 -8.49
CA VAL A 113 16.17 23.87 -7.77
C VAL A 113 15.35 22.73 -8.37
N PHE A 114 15.08 21.72 -7.55
CA PHE A 114 14.28 20.56 -7.93
C PHE A 114 13.03 20.47 -7.05
N PHE A 115 11.88 20.30 -7.68
CA PHE A 115 10.60 20.16 -6.99
C PHE A 115 9.85 18.92 -7.47
N ALA A 116 9.32 18.14 -6.55
CA ALA A 116 8.51 16.97 -6.85
C ALA A 116 7.40 16.76 -5.83
N ARG A 117 6.32 16.11 -6.25
CA ARG A 117 5.34 15.51 -5.35
C ARG A 117 5.80 14.10 -4.99
N PHE A 118 5.70 13.77 -3.71
CA PHE A 118 6.16 12.51 -3.15
C PHE A 118 5.05 11.82 -2.39
N MET A 119 4.95 10.50 -2.58
CA MET A 119 3.84 9.66 -2.14
C MET A 119 4.41 8.40 -1.49
N PRO A 120 4.66 8.40 -0.17
CA PRO A 120 5.38 7.31 0.51
C PRO A 120 4.74 5.93 0.32
N GLU A 121 3.41 5.85 0.37
CA GLU A 121 2.63 4.61 0.22
C GLU A 121 1.76 4.60 -1.06
N GLY A 122 2.09 5.48 -2.01
CA GLY A 122 1.25 5.73 -3.18
C GLY A 122 0.03 6.62 -2.86
N ASN A 123 -0.92 6.65 -3.81
CA ASN A 123 -2.07 7.55 -3.77
C ASN A 123 -3.34 6.82 -3.33
N PHE A 124 -3.62 6.79 -2.03
CA PHE A 124 -4.84 6.16 -1.51
C PHE A 124 -6.05 7.11 -1.46
N ASP A 125 -5.83 8.43 -1.54
CA ASP A 125 -6.89 9.43 -1.50
C ASP A 125 -7.31 9.93 -2.90
N ARG A 126 -6.72 9.38 -3.95
CA ARG A 126 -7.07 9.66 -5.35
C ARG A 126 -7.43 8.37 -6.08
N LEU A 127 -8.40 8.47 -6.98
CA LEU A 127 -8.68 7.40 -7.93
C LEU A 127 -7.46 7.17 -8.82
N ASN A 128 -7.13 5.91 -9.10
CA ASN A 128 -6.02 5.54 -9.97
C ASN A 128 -6.21 6.15 -11.37
N GLU A 129 -5.15 6.74 -11.93
CA GLU A 129 -5.17 7.35 -13.26
C GLU A 129 -5.52 6.32 -14.36
N ASN A 130 -5.19 5.05 -14.14
CA ASN A 130 -5.48 3.94 -15.05
C ASN A 130 -6.79 3.19 -14.72
N PHE A 131 -7.69 3.81 -13.94
CA PHE A 131 -8.96 3.19 -13.58
C PHE A 131 -9.83 2.93 -14.82
N LYS A 132 -10.23 1.67 -15.02
CA LYS A 132 -10.99 1.23 -16.20
C LYS A 132 -12.48 1.53 -16.05
N SER A 133 -12.86 2.81 -16.06
CA SER A 133 -14.27 3.23 -15.96
C SER A 133 -15.20 2.54 -16.97
N PRO A 134 -14.85 2.41 -18.27
CA PRO A 134 -15.73 1.76 -19.25
C PRO A 134 -16.02 0.30 -18.93
N LEU A 135 -15.04 -0.42 -18.38
CA LEU A 135 -15.20 -1.82 -17.98
C LEU A 135 -16.21 -1.93 -16.82
N LEU A 136 -16.09 -1.06 -15.81
CA LEU A 136 -17.03 -1.03 -14.69
C LEU A 136 -18.47 -0.80 -15.18
N PHE A 137 -18.68 0.21 -16.02
CA PHE A 137 -20.01 0.49 -16.57
C PHE A 137 -20.52 -0.66 -17.44
N GLY A 138 -19.66 -1.28 -18.24
CA GLY A 138 -20.01 -2.46 -19.04
C GLY A 138 -20.50 -3.62 -18.19
N VAL A 139 -19.79 -3.94 -17.09
CA VAL A 139 -20.21 -4.99 -16.16
C VAL A 139 -21.57 -4.68 -15.54
N ILE A 140 -21.80 -3.43 -15.11
CA ILE A 140 -23.09 -3.01 -14.55
C ILE A 140 -24.22 -3.23 -15.56
N VAL A 141 -24.04 -2.81 -16.82
CA VAL A 141 -25.04 -2.99 -17.88
C VAL A 141 -25.32 -4.47 -18.12
N VAL A 142 -24.27 -5.30 -18.23
CA VAL A 142 -24.43 -6.76 -18.41
C VAL A 142 -25.22 -7.37 -17.26
N LEU A 143 -24.95 -6.95 -16.01
CA LEU A 143 -25.64 -7.44 -14.82
C LEU A 143 -27.12 -7.06 -14.83
N VAL A 144 -27.45 -5.83 -15.24
CA VAL A 144 -28.85 -5.36 -15.37
C VAL A 144 -29.60 -6.17 -16.43
N VAL A 145 -28.99 -6.40 -17.60
CA VAL A 145 -29.61 -7.20 -18.67
C VAL A 145 -29.80 -8.65 -18.23
N ALA A 146 -28.80 -9.24 -17.58
CA ALA A 146 -28.87 -10.60 -17.04
C ALA A 146 -30.00 -10.74 -16.01
N LEU A 147 -30.17 -9.74 -15.13
CA LEU A 147 -31.24 -9.73 -14.13
C LEU A 147 -32.62 -9.65 -14.78
N PHE A 148 -32.80 -8.82 -15.80
CA PHE A 148 -34.07 -8.73 -16.53
C PHE A 148 -34.41 -10.03 -17.27
N ALA A 149 -33.41 -10.65 -17.90
CA ALA A 149 -33.56 -11.95 -18.55
C ALA A 149 -33.93 -13.05 -17.54
N ALA A 150 -33.25 -13.09 -16.39
CA ALA A 150 -33.54 -14.04 -15.31
C ALA A 150 -34.95 -13.87 -14.75
N GLN A 151 -35.39 -12.63 -14.49
CA GLN A 151 -36.77 -12.35 -14.03
C GLN A 151 -37.81 -12.85 -15.03
N THR A 152 -37.59 -12.59 -16.32
CA THR A 152 -38.51 -13.04 -17.37
C THR A 152 -38.55 -14.56 -17.46
N TYR A 153 -37.39 -15.22 -17.34
CA TYR A 153 -37.31 -16.68 -17.33
C TYR A 153 -38.03 -17.30 -16.12
N ILE A 154 -37.82 -16.75 -14.92
CA ILE A 154 -38.46 -17.25 -13.69
C ILE A 154 -39.98 -17.09 -13.76
N LYS A 155 -40.48 -15.90 -14.16
CA LYS A 155 -41.93 -15.68 -14.34
C LYS A 155 -42.54 -16.69 -15.31
N ASN A 156 -41.89 -16.92 -16.45
CA ASN A 156 -42.36 -17.89 -17.43
C ASN A 156 -42.32 -19.33 -16.90
N LYS A 157 -41.31 -19.69 -16.10
CA LYS A 157 -41.19 -21.00 -15.48
C LYS A 157 -42.29 -21.23 -14.43
N GLU A 158 -42.50 -20.27 -13.53
CA GLU A 158 -43.55 -20.33 -12.50
C GLU A 158 -44.95 -20.45 -13.13
N LEU A 159 -45.24 -19.70 -14.19
CA LEU A 159 -46.52 -19.79 -14.90
C LEU A 159 -46.74 -21.19 -15.50
N LYS A 160 -45.70 -21.81 -16.08
CA LYS A 160 -45.79 -23.18 -16.62
C LYS A 160 -46.00 -24.23 -15.54
N GLU A 161 -45.29 -24.13 -14.42
CA GLU A 161 -45.45 -25.02 -13.28
C GLU A 161 -46.84 -24.89 -12.63
N ALA A 162 -47.36 -23.65 -12.54
CA ALA A 162 -48.71 -23.40 -12.05
C ALA A 162 -49.79 -23.97 -12.98
N PHE A 163 -49.60 -23.90 -14.30
CA PHE A 163 -50.52 -24.49 -15.27
C PHE A 163 -50.51 -26.03 -15.22
N LEU A 164 -49.33 -26.67 -15.08
CA LEU A 164 -49.22 -28.14 -15.01
C LEU A 164 -49.75 -28.76 -13.70
N LYS A 165 -49.91 -27.98 -12.63
CA LYS A 165 -50.44 -28.44 -11.34
C LYS A 165 -51.98 -28.40 -11.25
N LYS A 166 -52.66 -27.90 -12.27
CA LYS A 166 -54.12 -27.95 -12.42
C LYS A 166 -54.54 -29.09 -13.32
#